data_AF-A0A1Y4AZB8-F1
#
_entry.id   AF-A0A1Y4AZB8-F1
#
_cell.length_a   1.000
_cell.length_b   1.000
_cell.length_c   1.000
_cell.angle_alpha   90.00
_cell.angle_beta   90.00
_cell.angle_gamma   90.00
#
_symmetry.space_group_name_H-M   'P 1'
#
loop_
_entity.id
_entity.type
_entity.pdbx_description
1 polymer ?
#
loop_
_entity_poly.entity_id
_entity_poly.type
_entity_poly.pdbx_seq_one_letter_code
_entity_poly.pdbx_strand_id
1 'polypeptide(L)' 'MASTEQEVRTVLKFLYDTVVSAYPEPARCTEKVVKVFALKYKKELSTEEKAYLTLYIEKLNRE' A
#
# COMPACT_ATOMS: atom_id res chain seq x y z
N MET A 1 3.14 -20.13 17.88
CA MET A 1 2.39 -19.57 16.73
C MET A 1 2.32 -18.03 16.75
N ALA A 2 2.39 -17.35 17.89
CA ALA A 2 2.39 -15.88 17.94
C ALA A 2 3.67 -15.19 17.38
N SER A 3 4.83 -15.87 17.39
CA SER A 3 6.11 -15.26 16.98
C SER A 3 6.20 -15.02 15.47
N THR A 4 5.68 -15.94 14.65
CA THR A 4 5.75 -15.88 13.19
C THR A 4 4.81 -14.83 12.59
N GLU A 5 3.63 -14.63 13.19
CA GLU A 5 2.68 -13.61 12.72
C GLU A 5 3.19 -12.17 12.96
N GLN A 6 3.90 -11.96 14.07
CA GLN A 6 4.49 -10.66 14.39
C GLN A 6 5.66 -10.32 13.47
N GLU A 7 6.49 -11.31 13.12
CA GLU A 7 7.58 -11.15 12.16
C GLU A 7 7.04 -10.80 10.76
N VAL A 8 6.01 -11.51 10.29
CA VAL A 8 5.39 -11.25 8.98
C VAL A 8 4.84 -9.81 8.92
N ARG A 9 4.13 -9.35 9.95
CA ARG A 9 3.64 -7.95 10.00
C ARG A 9 4.77 -6.91 9.93
N THR A 10 5.91 -7.21 10.54
CA THR A 10 7.08 -6.32 10.54
C THR A 10 7.69 -6.24 9.14
N VAL A 11 7.83 -7.38 8.47
CA VAL A 11 8.33 -7.45 7.09
C VAL A 11 7.41 -6.69 6.13
N LEU A 12 6.09 -6.87 6.26
CA LEU A 12 5.10 -6.20 5.43
C LEU A 12 5.14 -4.67 5.58
N LYS A 13 5.28 -4.20 6.81
CA LYS A 13 5.44 -2.76 7.08
C LYS A 13 6.71 -2.22 6.42
N PHE A 14 7.83 -2.93 6.57
CA PHE A 14 9.10 -2.53 5.94
C PHE A 14 9.00 -2.47 4.41
N LEU A 15 8.31 -3.43 3.79
CA LEU A 15 8.07 -3.43 2.34
C LEU A 15 7.24 -2.22 1.91
N TYR A 16 6.17 -1.90 2.63
CA TYR A 16 5.35 -0.72 2.32
C TYR A 16 6.16 0.58 2.46
N ASP A 17 6.91 0.74 3.56
CA ASP A 17 7.76 1.91 3.78
C ASP A 17 8.80 2.05 2.64
N THR A 18 9.36 0.93 2.17
CA THR A 18 10.27 0.90 1.02
C THR A 18 9.59 1.34 -0.27
N VAL A 19 8.38 0.84 -0.55
CA VAL A 19 7.60 1.19 -1.76
C VAL A 19 7.23 2.67 -1.77
N VAL A 20 6.78 3.21 -0.64
CA VAL A 20 6.41 4.63 -0.51
C VAL A 20 7.64 5.53 -0.70
N SER A 21 8.79 5.13 -0.18
CA SER A 21 10.05 5.84 -0.36
C SER A 21 10.55 5.82 -1.81
N ALA A 22 10.46 4.66 -2.47
CA ALA A 22 10.89 4.50 -3.86
C ALA A 22 9.96 5.20 -4.88
N TYR A 23 8.66 5.24 -4.60
CA TYR A 23 7.63 5.73 -5.53
C TYR A 23 6.69 6.75 -4.86
N PRO A 24 7.20 7.94 -4.47
CA PRO A 24 6.44 8.90 -3.67
C PRO A 24 5.21 9.48 -4.39
N GLU A 25 5.29 9.72 -5.71
CA GLU A 25 4.17 10.23 -6.48
C GLU A 25 3.05 9.19 -6.66
N PRO A 26 3.33 7.94 -7.09
CA PRO A 26 2.36 6.86 -7.04
C PRO A 26 1.75 6.65 -5.65
N ALA A 27 2.55 6.73 -4.58
CA ALA A 27 2.05 6.58 -3.21
C ALA A 27 1.04 7.68 -2.83
N ARG A 28 1.31 8.93 -3.21
CA ARG A 28 0.36 10.04 -3.05
C ARG A 28 -0.94 9.80 -3.84
N CYS A 29 -0.84 9.20 -5.02
CA CYS A 29 -2.02 8.82 -5.82
C CYS A 29 -2.82 7.72 -5.11
N THR A 30 -2.15 6.69 -4.59
CA THR A 30 -2.78 5.63 -3.79
C THR A 30 -3.60 6.19 -2.63
N GLU A 31 -3.09 7.17 -1.89
CA GLU A 31 -3.83 7.78 -0.78
C GLU A 31 -5.15 8.47 -1.22
N LYS A 32 -5.20 9.00 -2.45
CA LYS A 32 -6.46 9.53 -3.02
C LYS A 32 -7.44 8.40 -3.31
N VAL A 33 -6.96 7.30 -3.88
CA VAL A 33 -7.77 6.10 -4.16
C VAL A 33 -8.31 5.50 -2.86
N VAL A 34 -7.47 5.34 -1.84
CA VAL A 34 -7.86 4.84 -0.50
C VAL A 34 -9.00 5.67 0.09
N LYS A 35 -8.93 7.01 -0.01
CA LYS A 35 -10.01 7.89 0.46
C LYS A 35 -11.33 7.64 -0.28
N VAL A 36 -11.29 7.40 -1.59
CA VAL A 36 -12.49 7.04 -2.36
C VAL A 36 -13.05 5.71 -1.88
N PHE A 37 -12.20 4.72 -1.59
CA PHE A 37 -12.62 3.43 -1.05
C PHE A 37 -13.31 3.55 0.31
N ALA A 38 -12.71 4.30 1.22
CA ALA A 38 -13.27 4.55 2.55
C ALA A 38 -14.63 5.27 2.46
N LEU A 39 -14.76 6.27 1.59
CA LEU A 39 -15.99 7.05 1.47
C LEU A 39 -17.12 6.27 0.78
N LYS A 40 -16.83 5.63 -0.36
CA LYS A 40 -17.83 5.02 -1.24
C LYS A 40 -18.20 3.59 -0.83
N TYR A 41 -17.22 2.81 -0.40
CA TYR A 41 -17.41 1.39 -0.08
C TYR A 41 -17.37 1.10 1.42
N LYS A 42 -17.10 2.12 2.26
CA LYS A 42 -16.94 1.96 3.71
C LYS A 42 -15.90 0.89 4.06
N LYS A 43 -14.88 0.73 3.21
CA LYS A 43 -13.80 -0.24 3.36
C LYS A 43 -12.47 0.49 3.53
N GLU A 44 -11.75 0.13 4.58
CA GLU A 44 -10.36 0.50 4.77
C GLU A 44 -9.45 -0.50 4.03
N LEU A 45 -8.40 0.01 3.39
CA LEU A 45 -7.42 -0.82 2.69
C LEU A 45 -6.24 -1.14 3.61
N SER A 46 -5.81 -2.40 3.58
CA SER A 46 -4.64 -2.87 4.33
C SER A 46 -3.35 -2.24 3.79
N THR A 47 -2.30 -2.25 4.60
CA THR A 47 -0.96 -1.79 4.19
C THR A 47 -0.45 -2.52 2.95
N GLU A 48 -0.77 -3.82 2.81
CA GLU A 48 -0.42 -4.62 1.65
C GLU A 48 -1.19 -4.17 0.41
N GLU A 49 -2.51 -3.99 0.52
CA GLU A 49 -3.35 -3.51 -0.58
C GLU A 49 -2.85 -2.14 -1.09
N LYS A 50 -2.45 -1.25 -0.18
CA LYS A 50 -1.85 0.05 -0.52
C LYS A 50 -0.49 -0.09 -1.22
N ALA A 51 0.36 -1.03 -0.78
CA ALA A 51 1.65 -1.29 -1.43
C ALA A 51 1.45 -1.75 -2.88
N TYR A 52 0.55 -2.72 -3.09
CA TYR A 52 0.24 -3.24 -4.42
C TYR A 52 -0.37 -2.17 -5.33
N LEU A 53 -1.30 -1.35 -4.83
CA LEU A 53 -1.87 -0.24 -5.59
C LEU A 53 -0.80 0.77 -6.03
N THR A 54 0.14 1.08 -5.14
CA THR A 54 1.24 2.01 -5.43
C THR A 54 2.12 1.48 -6.56
N LEU A 55 2.51 0.20 -6.49
CA LEU A 55 3.29 -0.45 -7.55
C LEU A 55 2.52 -0.55 -8.87
N TYR A 56 1.22 -0.78 -8.80
CA TYR A 56 0.38 -0.86 -10.00
C TYR A 56 0.25 0.50 -10.70
N ILE A 57 0.07 1.59 -9.95
CA ILE A 57 0.05 2.94 -10.48
C ILE A 57 1.40 3.29 -11.13
N GLU A 58 2.52 2.95 -10.48
CA GLU A 58 3.84 3.14 -11.07
C GLU A 58 4.00 2.37 -12.37
N LYS A 59 3.54 1.11 -12.42
CA LYS A 59 3.57 0.30 -13.65
C LYS A 59 2.81 0.99 -14.78
N LEU A 60 1.61 1.50 -14.51
CA LEU A 60 0.78 2.20 -15.51
C LEU A 60 1.44 3.49 -16.02
N ASN A 61 2.20 4.20 -15.18
CA ASN A 61 2.91 5.42 -15.61
C ASN A 61 4.10 5.14 -16.55
N ARG A 62 4.59 3.90 -16.61
CA ARG A 62 5.73 3.49 -17.45
C ARG A 62 5.31 2.92 -18.81
N GLU A 63 4.02 2.62 -18.98
CA GLU A 63 3.42 2.16 -20.24
C GLU A 63 2.93 3.36 -21.06
#